data_AF-A0A842CXK4-F1
#
_entry.id   AF-A0A842CXK4-F1
#
_cell.length_a   1.000
_cell.length_b   1.000
_cell.length_c   1.000
_cell.angle_alpha   90.00
_cell.angle_beta   90.00
_cell.angle_gamma   90.00
#
_symmetry.space_group_name_H-M   'P 1'
#
loop_
_entity.id
_entity.type
_entity.pdbx_description
1 polymer ?
#
loop_
_entity_poly.entity_id
_entity_poly.type
_entity_poly.pdbx_seq_one_letter_code
_entity_poly.pdbx_strand_id
1 'polypeptide(L)'
;MFERIPDELKQLNQWCAYKSIWDEERQKHKKIPMNANNGKNGRSNDESTWADFKTALASLEDYGFDGLGFYFKAPYFGVDIDNIADEIEDYLLGDQENIVAEFIHTLSSYTEYSVSGTGIHIISKGKFPNGGRRKNNVEMYNNGRFFVMTGNVINNFTTINDGSTG
;
A
#
# COMPACT_ATOMS: atom_id res chain seq x y z
N MET A 1 -10.64 -11.43 3.10
CA MET A 1 -10.26 -10.03 2.77
C MET A 1 -8.83 -9.95 2.23
N PHE A 2 -7.83 -10.55 2.86
CA PHE A 2 -6.41 -10.36 2.51
C PHE A 2 -5.76 -11.53 1.73
N GLU A 3 -6.56 -12.39 1.11
CA GLU A 3 -6.05 -13.61 0.46
C GLU A 3 -5.20 -13.29 -0.78
N ARG A 4 -5.60 -12.28 -1.56
CA ARG A 4 -4.93 -11.88 -2.80
C ARG A 4 -3.69 -11.01 -2.59
N ILE A 5 -3.33 -10.70 -1.34
CA ILE A 5 -2.02 -10.10 -1.03
C ILE A 5 -0.93 -11.13 -1.40
N PRO A 6 0.18 -10.73 -2.04
CA PRO A 6 1.23 -11.65 -2.47
C PRO A 6 1.85 -12.36 -1.26
N ASP A 7 2.06 -13.68 -1.37
CA ASP A 7 2.67 -14.47 -0.30
C ASP A 7 4.09 -14.00 0.03
N GLU A 8 4.82 -13.47 -0.96
CA GLU A 8 6.12 -12.82 -0.75
C GLU A 8 6.05 -11.69 0.29
N LEU A 9 5.03 -10.83 0.23
CA LEU A 9 4.88 -9.75 1.21
C LEU A 9 4.47 -10.31 2.58
N LYS A 10 3.61 -11.34 2.61
CA LYS A 10 3.14 -11.96 3.87
C LYS A 10 4.27 -12.62 4.66
N GLN A 11 5.37 -13.00 4.01
CA GLN A 11 6.55 -13.60 4.65
C GLN A 11 7.47 -12.59 5.34
N LEU A 12 7.27 -11.29 5.14
CA LEU A 12 8.12 -10.23 5.71
C LEU A 12 7.64 -9.80 7.09
N ASN A 13 8.57 -9.37 7.95
CA ASN A 13 8.27 -8.68 9.22
C ASN A 13 8.07 -7.18 9.01
N GLN A 14 7.22 -6.82 8.05
CA GLN A 14 6.99 -5.44 7.61
C GLN A 14 5.53 -5.01 7.78
N TRP A 15 4.78 -5.68 8.66
CA TRP A 15 3.36 -5.45 8.85
C TRP A 15 3.05 -4.64 10.11
N CYS A 16 1.95 -3.92 10.04
CA CYS A 16 1.26 -3.33 11.18
C CYS A 16 -0.25 -3.49 10.99
N ALA A 17 -1.01 -3.07 12.00
CA ALA A 17 -2.41 -2.71 11.82
C ALA A 17 -2.53 -1.18 11.73
N TYR A 18 -3.73 -0.67 11.44
CA TYR A 18 -3.99 0.77 11.55
C TYR A 18 -5.33 1.06 12.23
N LYS A 19 -5.44 2.26 12.80
CA LYS A 19 -6.72 2.88 13.18
C LYS A 19 -7.02 4.08 12.30
N SER A 20 -8.29 4.24 11.92
CA SER A 20 -8.85 5.36 11.22
C SER A 20 -9.48 6.32 12.24
N ILE A 21 -8.84 7.46 12.46
CA ILE A 21 -9.30 8.45 13.44
C ILE A 21 -9.69 9.73 12.71
N TRP A 22 -10.87 10.28 13.01
CA TRP A 22 -11.30 11.57 12.47
C TRP A 22 -10.36 12.69 12.94
N ASP A 23 -9.83 13.46 12.00
CA ASP A 23 -8.98 14.63 12.26
C ASP A 23 -9.83 15.89 12.01
N GLU A 24 -10.29 16.52 13.10
CA GLU A 24 -11.17 17.70 13.06
C GLU A 24 -10.53 18.90 12.35
N GLU A 25 -9.22 19.09 12.46
CA GLU A 25 -8.56 20.22 11.81
C GLU A 25 -8.53 20.05 10.29
N ARG A 26 -8.37 18.81 9.82
CA ARG A 26 -8.26 18.50 8.40
C ARG A 26 -9.55 18.03 7.76
N GLN A 27 -10.60 17.87 8.55
CA GLN A 27 -11.91 17.36 8.14
C GLN A 27 -11.77 16.06 7.31
N LYS A 28 -10.92 15.14 7.78
CA LYS A 28 -10.69 13.85 7.12
C LYS A 28 -10.22 12.78 8.11
N HIS A 29 -10.41 11.51 7.76
CA HIS A 29 -9.82 10.42 8.53
C HIS A 29 -8.31 10.35 8.33
N LYS A 30 -7.58 10.26 9.45
CA LYS A 30 -6.15 9.94 9.50
C LYS A 30 -5.97 8.46 9.82
N LYS A 31 -5.19 7.79 8.99
CA LYS A 31 -4.77 6.39 9.19
C LYS A 31 -3.51 6.39 10.05
N ILE A 32 -3.62 5.91 11.28
CA ILE A 32 -2.51 5.86 12.26
C ILE A 32 -2.06 4.41 12.36
N PRO A 33 -0.78 4.11 12.12
CA PRO A 33 -0.30 2.75 12.23
C PRO A 33 -0.20 2.33 13.70
N MET A 34 -0.51 1.07 13.96
CA MET A 34 -0.56 0.45 15.28
C MET A 34 0.38 -0.75 15.33
N ASN A 35 1.15 -0.85 16.41
CA ASN A 35 2.01 -1.99 16.69
C ASN A 35 1.14 -3.20 17.06
N ALA A 36 1.12 -4.18 16.16
CA ALA A 36 0.31 -5.38 16.29
C ALA A 36 0.69 -6.25 17.49
N ASN A 37 1.91 -6.13 18.03
CA ASN A 37 2.38 -6.96 19.14
C ASN A 37 1.87 -6.51 20.52
N ASN A 38 1.48 -5.24 20.67
CA ASN A 38 1.16 -4.68 21.99
C ASN A 38 0.01 -3.66 21.99
N GLY A 39 -0.62 -3.41 20.83
CA GLY A 39 -1.76 -2.53 20.70
C GLY A 39 -1.43 -1.01 20.75
N LYS A 40 -0.17 -0.61 20.89
CA LYS A 40 0.26 0.80 20.95
C LYS A 40 0.52 1.36 19.55
N ASN A 41 0.94 2.62 19.45
CA ASN A 41 1.28 3.23 18.16
C ASN A 41 2.48 2.53 17.50
N GLY A 42 2.35 2.22 16.22
CA GLY A 42 3.43 1.76 15.35
C GLY A 42 4.20 2.92 14.74
N ARG A 43 5.40 2.65 14.22
CA ARG A 43 6.30 3.67 13.64
C ARG A 43 6.95 3.16 12.36
N SER A 44 6.78 3.90 11.27
CA SER A 44 7.32 3.54 9.93
C SER A 44 8.83 3.66 9.81
N ASN A 45 9.52 4.15 10.83
CA ASN A 45 10.97 4.31 10.89
C ASN A 45 11.60 3.55 12.06
N ASP A 46 10.86 2.65 12.71
CA ASP A 46 11.32 1.85 13.83
C ASP A 46 10.81 0.40 13.70
N GLU A 47 11.69 -0.46 13.18
CA GLU A 47 11.41 -1.87 12.89
C GLU A 47 11.04 -2.68 14.14
N SER A 48 11.39 -2.20 15.34
CA SER A 48 10.98 -2.85 16.59
C SER A 48 9.46 -2.78 16.83
N THR A 49 8.76 -1.92 16.07
CA THR A 49 7.31 -1.78 16.12
C THR A 49 6.57 -2.59 15.06
N TRP A 50 7.30 -3.25 14.16
CA TRP A 50 6.74 -4.01 13.04
C TRP A 50 6.45 -5.45 13.47
N ALA A 51 5.60 -6.13 12.71
CA ALA A 51 5.19 -7.50 12.98
C ALA A 51 5.21 -8.34 11.70
N ASP A 52 5.09 -9.65 11.86
CA ASP A 52 4.72 -10.55 10.77
C ASP A 52 3.24 -10.39 10.40
N PHE A 53 2.87 -10.91 9.22
CA PHE A 53 1.50 -10.81 8.71
C PHE A 53 0.44 -11.46 9.61
N LYS A 54 0.73 -12.62 10.22
CA LYS A 54 -0.25 -13.34 11.04
C LYS A 54 -0.53 -12.59 12.33
N THR A 55 0.51 -12.06 12.95
CA THR A 55 0.40 -11.20 14.14
C THR A 55 -0.37 -9.93 13.83
N ALA A 56 -0.08 -9.27 12.71
CA ALA A 56 -0.84 -8.10 12.26
C ALA A 56 -2.32 -8.43 12.01
N LEU A 57 -2.61 -9.56 11.38
CA LEU A 57 -3.98 -10.00 11.11
C LEU A 57 -4.76 -10.33 12.38
N ALA A 58 -4.16 -11.07 13.33
CA ALA A 58 -4.79 -11.39 14.62
C ALA A 58 -5.10 -10.12 15.43
N SER A 59 -4.19 -9.13 15.36
CA SER A 59 -4.32 -7.87 16.09
C SER A 59 -5.57 -7.06 15.73
N LEU A 60 -6.19 -7.32 14.56
CA LEU A 60 -7.44 -6.68 14.16
C LEU A 60 -8.58 -7.03 15.12
N GLU A 61 -8.66 -8.31 15.52
CA GLU A 61 -9.66 -8.79 16.48
C GLU A 61 -9.22 -8.48 17.91
N ASP A 62 -7.97 -8.79 18.27
CA ASP A 62 -7.46 -8.66 19.65
C ASP A 62 -7.54 -7.23 20.20
N TYR A 63 -7.36 -6.22 19.32
CA TYR A 63 -7.34 -4.80 19.72
C TYR A 63 -8.41 -3.94 19.04
N GLY A 64 -9.24 -4.52 18.15
CA GLY A 64 -10.24 -3.78 17.38
C GLY A 64 -9.61 -2.74 16.45
N PHE A 65 -8.68 -3.15 15.61
CA PHE A 65 -8.06 -2.31 14.59
C PHE A 65 -8.82 -2.36 13.25
N ASP A 66 -8.73 -1.29 12.46
CA ASP A 66 -9.57 -1.10 11.28
C ASP A 66 -9.05 -1.82 10.03
N GLY A 67 -7.79 -2.26 10.04
CA GLY A 67 -7.21 -3.04 8.95
C GLY A 67 -5.69 -3.14 9.01
N LEU A 68 -5.10 -3.69 7.94
CA LEU A 68 -3.67 -3.93 7.85
C LEU A 68 -2.91 -2.78 7.21
N GLY A 69 -1.65 -2.64 7.59
CA GLY A 69 -0.69 -1.76 6.95
C GLY A 69 0.63 -2.47 6.65
N PHE A 70 1.34 -1.99 5.62
CA PHE A 70 2.64 -2.50 5.21
C PHE A 70 3.67 -1.38 5.17
N TYR A 71 4.78 -1.56 5.88
CA TYR A 71 5.90 -0.62 5.91
C TYR A 71 6.87 -0.86 4.77
N PHE A 72 7.39 0.23 4.20
CA PHE A 72 8.38 0.15 3.13
C PHE A 72 9.80 0.10 3.66
N LYS A 73 10.55 -0.86 3.14
CA LYS A 73 11.99 -1.01 3.28
C LYS A 73 12.51 -1.65 1.98
N ALA A 74 13.73 -1.27 1.59
CA ALA A 74 14.38 -1.87 0.42
C ALA A 74 14.39 -3.41 0.53
N PRO A 75 14.13 -4.15 -0.57
CA PRO A 75 14.06 -3.66 -1.95
C PRO A 75 12.68 -3.16 -2.41
N TYR A 76 11.69 -3.07 -1.52
CA TYR A 76 10.32 -2.73 -1.89
C TYR A 76 10.08 -1.22 -1.92
N PHE A 77 9.28 -0.79 -2.88
CA PHE A 77 8.70 0.54 -2.92
C PHE A 77 7.21 0.48 -3.29
N GLY A 78 6.48 1.49 -2.88
CA GLY A 78 5.07 1.70 -3.20
C GLY A 78 4.88 2.92 -4.08
N VAL A 79 3.94 2.83 -5.00
CA VAL A 79 3.36 3.95 -5.75
C VAL A 79 1.92 4.11 -5.28
N ASP A 80 1.56 5.32 -4.86
CA ASP A 80 0.22 5.73 -4.48
C ASP A 80 -0.30 6.70 -5.53
N ILE A 81 -1.46 6.40 -6.12
CA ILE A 81 -2.12 7.28 -7.09
C ILE A 81 -3.53 7.56 -6.59
N ASP A 82 -3.73 8.79 -6.13
CA ASP A 82 -4.98 9.22 -5.49
C ASP A 82 -5.92 9.93 -6.49
N ASN A 83 -7.23 9.85 -6.21
CA ASN A 83 -8.30 10.57 -6.91
C ASN A 83 -8.31 10.34 -8.44
N ILE A 84 -8.27 9.06 -8.83
CA ILE A 84 -8.26 8.59 -10.23
C ILE A 84 -9.39 7.59 -10.50
N ALA A 85 -10.57 7.80 -9.89
CA ALA A 85 -11.68 6.85 -10.01
C ALA A 85 -12.12 6.67 -11.48
N ASP A 86 -12.21 7.77 -12.21
CA ASP A 86 -12.62 7.78 -13.63
C ASP A 86 -11.56 7.07 -14.49
N GLU A 87 -10.27 7.32 -14.27
CA GLU A 87 -9.20 6.65 -15.02
C GLU A 87 -9.11 5.14 -14.71
N ILE A 88 -9.47 4.72 -13.50
CA ILE A 88 -9.60 3.29 -13.20
C ILE A 88 -10.77 2.67 -13.98
N GLU A 89 -11.92 3.34 -14.03
CA GLU A 89 -13.08 2.87 -14.80
C GLU A 89 -12.75 2.77 -16.28
N ASP A 90 -12.17 3.82 -16.87
CA ASP A 90 -11.74 3.85 -18.27
C ASP A 90 -10.75 2.71 -18.56
N TYR A 91 -9.76 2.50 -17.68
CA TYR A 91 -8.81 1.38 -17.81
C TYR A 91 -9.51 0.01 -17.83
N LEU A 92 -10.50 -0.19 -16.95
CA LEU A 92 -11.27 -1.44 -16.91
C LEU A 92 -12.17 -1.63 -18.14
N LEU A 93 -12.62 -0.54 -18.76
CA LEU A 93 -13.35 -0.54 -20.04
C LEU A 93 -12.44 -0.75 -21.25
N GLY A 94 -11.12 -0.82 -21.04
CA GLY A 94 -10.14 -1.16 -22.06
C GLY A 94 -9.30 0.02 -22.53
N ASP A 95 -9.42 1.22 -21.94
CA ASP A 95 -8.51 2.31 -22.22
C ASP A 95 -7.08 1.95 -21.78
N GLN A 96 -6.14 1.97 -22.74
CA GLN A 96 -4.73 1.67 -22.51
C GLN A 96 -3.85 2.93 -22.57
N GLU A 97 -4.45 4.11 -22.72
CA GLU A 97 -3.77 5.40 -22.90
C GLU A 97 -4.00 6.36 -21.73
N ASN A 98 -4.14 5.83 -20.51
CA ASN A 98 -4.27 6.63 -19.28
C ASN A 98 -3.21 6.31 -18.22
N ILE A 99 -3.22 7.08 -17.12
CA ILE A 99 -2.23 6.98 -16.04
C ILE A 99 -2.23 5.61 -15.36
N VAL A 100 -3.39 4.96 -15.24
CA VAL A 100 -3.49 3.62 -14.63
C VAL A 100 -2.79 2.60 -15.52
N ALA A 101 -3.08 2.64 -16.82
CA ALA A 101 -2.42 1.77 -17.81
C ALA A 101 -0.90 2.00 -17.84
N GLU A 102 -0.44 3.26 -17.80
CA GLU A 102 0.99 3.61 -17.80
C GLU A 102 1.73 2.92 -16.64
N PHE A 103 1.26 3.10 -15.40
CA PHE A 103 1.93 2.54 -14.22
C PHE A 103 1.78 1.01 -14.13
N ILE A 104 0.60 0.48 -14.45
CA ILE A 104 0.38 -0.96 -14.47
C ILE A 104 1.26 -1.64 -15.50
N HIS A 105 1.39 -1.12 -16.72
CA HIS A 105 2.26 -1.71 -17.74
C HIS A 105 3.73 -1.59 -17.37
N THR A 106 4.14 -0.43 -16.86
CA THR A 106 5.54 -0.16 -16.50
C THR A 106 6.03 -1.07 -15.37
N LEU A 107 5.23 -1.22 -14.31
CA LEU A 107 5.64 -1.97 -13.13
C LEU A 107 5.20 -3.43 -13.19
N SER A 108 4.06 -3.71 -13.84
CA SER A 108 3.44 -5.03 -13.97
C SER A 108 3.37 -5.79 -12.64
N SER A 109 3.26 -5.08 -11.51
CA SER A 109 3.44 -5.63 -10.16
C SER A 109 2.14 -5.52 -9.36
N TYR A 110 2.13 -6.08 -8.15
CA TYR A 110 0.98 -6.10 -7.25
C TYR A 110 0.26 -4.75 -7.21
N THR A 111 -1.02 -4.74 -7.58
CA THR A 111 -1.83 -3.53 -7.68
C THR A 111 -3.18 -3.75 -7.02
N GLU A 112 -3.53 -2.91 -6.06
CA GLU A 112 -4.81 -2.96 -5.35
C GLU A 112 -5.49 -1.60 -5.34
N TYR A 113 -6.81 -1.59 -5.18
CA TYR A 113 -7.54 -0.38 -4.84
C TYR A 113 -7.08 0.12 -3.47
N SER A 114 -6.93 1.44 -3.34
CA SER A 114 -6.76 2.09 -2.05
C SER A 114 -8.05 1.94 -1.22
N VAL A 115 -7.95 2.10 0.09
CA VAL A 115 -9.11 1.95 0.99
C VAL A 115 -10.20 3.01 0.77
N SER A 116 -9.92 4.13 0.09
CA SER A 116 -10.99 5.07 -0.32
C SER A 116 -11.79 4.56 -1.52
N GLY A 117 -11.26 3.60 -2.28
CA GLY A 117 -11.83 3.13 -3.54
C GLY A 117 -11.63 4.08 -4.73
N THR A 118 -11.01 5.24 -4.51
CA THR A 118 -10.83 6.29 -5.55
C THR A 118 -9.40 6.37 -6.07
N GLY A 119 -8.53 5.47 -5.64
CA GLY A 119 -7.12 5.44 -6.01
C GLY A 119 -6.58 4.02 -5.99
N ILE A 120 -5.29 3.87 -6.32
CA ILE A 120 -4.61 2.57 -6.38
C ILE A 120 -3.28 2.62 -5.64
N HIS A 121 -2.90 1.48 -5.05
CA HIS A 121 -1.55 1.23 -4.60
C HIS A 121 -0.88 0.22 -5.53
N ILE A 122 0.36 0.48 -5.93
CA ILE A 122 1.22 -0.49 -6.63
C ILE A 122 2.44 -0.74 -5.75
N ILE A 123 2.76 -2.01 -5.49
CA ILE A 123 3.97 -2.39 -4.76
C ILE A 123 4.89 -3.17 -5.69
N SER A 124 6.14 -2.74 -5.79
CA SER A 124 7.15 -3.32 -6.68
C SER A 124 8.50 -3.43 -5.97
N LYS A 125 9.40 -4.24 -6.51
CA LYS A 125 10.82 -4.31 -6.11
C LYS A 125 11.66 -3.47 -7.05
N GLY A 126 12.78 -2.95 -6.58
CA GLY A 126 13.80 -2.40 -7.47
C GLY A 126 14.58 -1.24 -6.89
N LYS A 127 15.43 -0.64 -7.74
CA LYS A 127 16.14 0.58 -7.39
C LYS A 127 15.18 1.76 -7.46
N PHE A 128 15.01 2.44 -6.33
CA PHE A 128 14.26 3.67 -6.29
C PHE A 128 14.98 4.73 -7.14
N PRO A 129 14.32 5.33 -8.16
CA PRO A 129 14.97 6.26 -9.06
C PRO A 129 15.43 7.53 -8.32
N ASN A 130 16.56 8.09 -8.74
CA ASN A 130 16.99 9.41 -8.27
C ASN A 130 16.03 10.46 -8.85
N GLY A 131 15.23 11.13 -8.01
CA GLY A 131 14.26 12.12 -8.48
C GLY A 131 13.23 12.52 -7.43
N GLY A 132 12.24 13.31 -7.88
CA GLY A 132 11.11 13.72 -7.05
C GLY A 132 10.23 12.53 -6.69
N ARG A 133 9.84 12.43 -5.41
CA ARG A 133 8.95 11.39 -4.87
C ARG A 133 7.46 11.66 -5.13
N ARG A 134 7.15 12.79 -5.76
CA ARG A 134 5.78 13.25 -5.98
C ARG A 134 5.70 14.04 -7.28
N LYS A 135 4.70 13.73 -8.08
CA LYS A 135 4.30 14.51 -9.24
C LYS A 135 2.78 14.45 -9.36
N ASN A 136 2.12 15.60 -9.24
CA ASN A 136 0.66 15.71 -9.22
C ASN A 136 0.03 14.79 -8.14
N ASN A 137 -0.77 13.83 -8.58
CA ASN A 137 -1.48 12.82 -7.79
C ASN A 137 -0.71 11.50 -7.59
N VAL A 138 0.53 11.41 -8.10
CA VAL A 138 1.39 10.24 -7.92
C VAL A 138 2.42 10.51 -6.83
N GLU A 139 2.49 9.62 -5.84
CA GLU A 139 3.51 9.61 -4.79
C GLU A 139 4.24 8.26 -4.75
N MET A 140 5.57 8.29 -4.52
CA MET A 140 6.42 7.10 -4.46
C MET A 140 7.18 7.02 -3.14
N TYR A 141 7.19 5.85 -2.51
CA TYR A 141 7.76 5.63 -1.19
C TYR A 141 8.57 4.34 -1.11
N ASN A 142 9.81 4.41 -0.63
CA ASN A 142 10.65 3.23 -0.33
C ASN A 142 11.06 3.11 1.15
N ASN A 143 10.68 4.10 1.99
CA ASN A 143 10.88 4.10 3.44
C ASN A 143 10.01 5.17 4.11
N GLY A 144 9.93 5.13 5.44
CA GLY A 144 9.37 6.20 6.27
C GLY A 144 7.84 6.36 6.18
N ARG A 145 7.17 5.56 5.34
CA ARG A 145 5.71 5.49 5.21
C ARG A 145 5.24 4.04 5.28
N PHE A 146 3.93 3.89 5.43
CA PHE A 146 3.22 2.63 5.28
C PHE A 146 2.05 2.84 4.33
N PHE A 147 1.64 1.79 3.62
CA PHE A 147 0.37 1.77 2.92
C PHE A 147 -0.65 0.98 3.73
N VAL A 148 -1.90 1.42 3.69
CA VAL A 148 -3.03 0.58 4.11
C VAL A 148 -3.23 -0.47 3.04
N MET A 149 -3.26 -1.73 3.46
CA MET A 149 -3.38 -2.87 2.56
C MET A 149 -4.83 -3.34 2.51
N THR A 150 -5.42 -3.38 1.31
CA THR A 150 -6.81 -3.81 1.12
C THR A 150 -6.91 -5.26 0.69
N GLY A 151 -5.93 -5.77 -0.07
CA GLY A 151 -6.06 -7.05 -0.76
C GLY A 151 -7.08 -7.03 -1.91
N ASN A 152 -7.69 -5.88 -2.21
CA ASN A 152 -8.67 -5.71 -3.27
C ASN A 152 -7.95 -5.43 -4.59
N VAL A 153 -7.47 -6.50 -5.21
CA VAL A 153 -6.60 -6.43 -6.40
C VAL A 153 -7.37 -5.95 -7.64
N ILE A 154 -6.75 -5.05 -8.39
CA ILE A 154 -7.20 -4.66 -9.73
C ILE A 154 -6.80 -5.77 -10.71
N ASN A 155 -7.78 -6.30 -11.44
CA ASN A 155 -7.60 -7.44 -12.34
C ASN A 155 -6.93 -8.65 -11.64
N ASN A 156 -5.71 -8.99 -12.05
CA ASN A 156 -4.94 -10.16 -11.60
C ASN A 156 -3.50 -9.85 -11.20
N PHE A 157 -3.17 -8.58 -10.95
CA PHE A 157 -1.84 -8.16 -10.50
C PHE A 157 -1.62 -8.56 -9.04
N THR A 158 -1.27 -9.84 -8.83
CA THR A 158 -1.20 -10.52 -7.54
C THR A 158 0.22 -10.91 -7.13
N THR A 159 1.23 -10.52 -7.92
CA THR A 159 2.63 -10.89 -7.72
C THR A 159 3.52 -9.65 -7.63
N ILE A 160 4.63 -9.73 -6.89
CA ILE A 160 5.62 -8.65 -6.86
C ILE A 160 6.65 -8.86 -7.97
N ASN A 161 6.77 -7.87 -8.86
CA ASN A 161 7.75 -7.84 -9.94
C ASN A 161 8.81 -6.76 -9.69
N ASP A 162 9.96 -6.92 -10.34
CA ASP A 162 11.05 -5.94 -10.32
C ASP A 162 10.75 -4.84 -11.34
N GLY A 163 10.52 -3.62 -10.85
CA GLY A 163 10.28 -2.42 -11.64
C GLY A 163 11.57 -1.72 -12.09
N SER A 164 12.74 -2.31 -11.81
CA SER A 164 13.99 -1.84 -12.41
C SER A 164 13.95 -2.15 -13.91
N THR A 165 13.66 -1.16 -14.74
CA THR A 165 14.00 -1.24 -16.16
C THR A 165 15.52 -1.39 -16.26
N GLY A 166 15.98 -2.49 -16.85
CA GLY A 166 17.40 -2.74 -17.11
C GLY A 166 18.05 -1.64 -17.96
#